data_AF-A0A502F2V8-F1
#
_entry.id   AF-A0A502F2V8-F1
#
_cell.length_a   1.000
_cell.length_b   1.000
_cell.length_c   1.000
_cell.angle_alpha   90.00
_cell.angle_beta   90.00
_cell.angle_gamma   90.00
#
_symmetry.space_group_name_H-M   'P 1'
#
loop_
_entity.id
_entity.type
_entity.pdbx_description
1 polymer ?
#
loop_
_entity_poly.entity_id
_entity_poly.type
_entity_poly.pdbx_seq_one_letter_code
_entity_poly.pdbx_strand_id
1 'polypeptide(L)' 'MKTSRLRRLSICITDLENIPPEKITIAGNGKKYTSLTTWDYGDDNTNDHDFSVSITRTSQEKQDGIPITYIGGGLIIGY' A
#
# COMPACT_ATOMS: atom_id res chain seq x y z
N MET A 1 -15.75 -15.79 -18.35
CA MET A 1 -15.62 -15.11 -17.05
C MET A 1 -14.47 -14.13 -17.14
N LYS A 2 -14.65 -12.86 -16.73
CA LYS A 2 -13.49 -11.99 -16.51
C LYS A 2 -12.70 -12.58 -15.34
N THR A 3 -11.43 -12.85 -15.54
CA THR A 3 -10.50 -13.35 -14.50
C THR A 3 -9.94 -12.23 -13.62
N SER A 4 -10.42 -11.00 -13.78
CA SER A 4 -9.95 -9.82 -13.09
C SER A 4 -11.03 -9.24 -12.17
N ARG A 5 -10.59 -8.76 -11.00
CA ARG A 5 -11.40 -7.97 -10.06
C ARG A 5 -11.01 -6.50 -10.21
N LEU A 6 -12.00 -5.61 -10.26
CA LEU A 6 -11.74 -4.17 -10.22
C LEU A 6 -11.45 -3.77 -8.77
N ARG A 7 -10.45 -2.90 -8.55
CA ARG A 7 -10.17 -2.32 -7.23
C ARG A 7 -10.20 -0.80 -7.32
N ARG A 8 -10.83 -0.16 -6.33
CA ARG A 8 -10.73 1.29 -6.09
C ARG A 8 -9.99 1.48 -4.79
N LEU A 9 -8.98 2.35 -4.78
CA LEU A 9 -8.21 2.66 -3.58
C LEU A 9 -8.02 4.16 -3.43
N SER A 10 -7.78 4.58 -2.19
CA SER A 10 -7.30 5.91 -1.84
C SER A 10 -6.03 5.77 -1.02
N ILE A 11 -5.10 6.71 -1.22
CA ILE A 11 -3.88 6.84 -0.42
C ILE A 11 -3.82 8.25 0.16
N CYS A 12 -3.31 8.35 1.39
CA CYS A 12 -3.12 9.62 2.08
C CYS A 12 -1.93 10.36 1.47
N ILE A 13 -2.19 11.52 0.88
CA ILE A 13 -1.15 12.35 0.24
C ILE A 13 -0.14 12.82 1.29
N THR A 14 -0.59 13.22 2.47
CA THR A 14 0.29 13.63 3.57
C THR A 14 1.21 12.51 4.00
N ASP A 15 0.74 11.26 4.06
CA ASP A 15 1.59 10.13 4.41
C ASP A 15 2.63 9.85 3.31
N LEU A 16 2.28 10.06 2.04
CA LEU A 16 3.23 9.97 0.93
C LEU A 16 4.32 11.04 1.00
N GLU A 17 3.98 12.27 1.39
CA GLU A 17 4.94 13.38 1.54
C GLU A 17 5.93 13.13 2.69
N ASN A 18 5.54 12.33 3.68
CA ASN A 18 6.34 11.97 4.85
C ASN A 18 7.07 10.62 4.72
N ILE A 19 7.15 10.06 3.51
CA ILE A 19 7.90 8.82 3.28
C ILE A 19 9.39 9.06 3.53
N PRO A 20 10.06 8.21 4.33
CA PRO A 20 11.49 8.31 4.55
C PRO A 20 12.29 8.26 3.22
N PRO A 21 13.29 9.11 3.00
CA PRO A 21 14.02 9.17 1.73
C PRO A 21 14.61 7.84 1.25
N GLU A 22 15.02 6.97 2.17
CA GLU A 22 15.53 5.62 1.88
C GLU A 22 14.48 4.67 1.28
N LYS A 23 13.19 5.01 1.39
CA LYS A 23 12.06 4.32 0.76
C LYS A 23 11.69 4.88 -0.61
N ILE A 24 12.41 5.89 -1.08
CA ILE A 24 12.17 6.56 -2.35
C ILE A 24 13.27 6.20 -3.34
N THR A 25 12.89 5.50 -4.40
CA THR A 25 13.75 5.27 -5.56
C THR A 25 13.63 6.44 -6.52
N ILE A 26 14.76 7.06 -6.88
CA ILE A 26 14.83 8.08 -7.93
C ILE A 26 15.30 7.40 -9.22
N ALA A 27 14.43 7.37 -10.22
CA ALA A 27 14.79 6.86 -11.54
C ALA A 27 15.69 7.84 -12.29
N GLY A 28 16.39 7.38 -13.34
CA GLY A 28 17.32 8.22 -14.11
C GLY A 28 16.68 9.45 -14.80
N ASN A 29 15.35 9.49 -14.88
CA ASN A 29 14.58 10.65 -15.37
C ASN A 29 14.13 11.62 -14.26
N GLY A 30 14.61 11.45 -13.02
CA GLY A 30 14.28 12.29 -11.86
C GLY A 30 12.93 11.97 -11.20
N LYS A 31 12.15 11.02 -11.73
CA LYS A 31 10.88 10.62 -11.11
C LYS A 31 11.13 9.81 -9.84
N LYS A 32 10.32 10.09 -8.82
CA LYS A 32 10.36 9.44 -7.50
C LYS A 32 9.31 8.35 -7.41
N TYR A 33 9.70 7.21 -6.86
CA TYR A 33 8.84 6.04 -6.69
C TYR A 33 9.00 5.50 -5.27
N THR A 34 7.91 4.99 -4.71
CA THR A 34 7.95 4.16 -3.51
C THR A 34 7.23 2.85 -3.79
N SER A 35 7.67 1.78 -3.13
CA SER A 35 7.04 0.48 -3.25
C SER A 35 5.88 0.38 -2.26
N LEU A 36 4.71 -0.03 -2.75
CA LEU A 36 3.52 -0.25 -1.94
C LEU A 36 3.16 -1.73 -1.86
N THR A 37 2.59 -2.13 -0.73
CA THR A 37 2.02 -3.47 -0.50
C THR A 37 0.54 -3.32 -0.22
N THR A 38 -0.26 -4.25 -0.76
CA THR A 38 -1.68 -4.38 -0.42
C THR A 38 -1.94 -5.66 0.34
N TRP A 39 -2.84 -5.62 1.31
CA TRP A 39 -3.25 -6.79 2.07
C TRP A 39 -4.78 -6.89 2.08
N ASP A 40 -5.30 -7.97 1.48
CA ASP A 40 -6.73 -8.27 1.42
C ASP A 40 -7.18 -8.83 2.78
N TYR A 41 -8.29 -8.32 3.30
CA TYR A 41 -8.87 -8.83 4.55
C TYR A 41 -9.71 -10.08 4.30
N GLY A 42 -9.75 -10.97 5.30
CA GLY A 42 -10.48 -12.25 5.21
C GLY A 42 -11.97 -12.13 5.53
N ASP A 43 -12.34 -11.25 6.46
CA ASP A 43 -13.70 -11.04 6.97
C ASP A 43 -14.00 -9.53 7.12
N ASP A 44 -15.29 -9.18 7.21
CA ASP A 44 -15.85 -7.84 7.12
C ASP A 44 -15.15 -6.77 7.99
N ASN A 45 -14.37 -5.93 7.30
CA ASN A 45 -14.19 -4.49 7.46
C ASN A 45 -13.89 -3.94 8.86
N THR A 46 -12.60 -3.84 9.17
CA THR A 46 -12.14 -2.64 9.88
C THR A 46 -12.18 -1.47 8.89
N ASN A 47 -13.11 -0.53 9.06
CA ASN A 47 -13.23 0.74 8.32
C ASN A 47 -13.72 0.67 6.86
N ASP A 48 -14.68 -0.20 6.52
CA ASP A 48 -15.30 -0.24 5.18
C ASP A 48 -14.32 -0.44 4.00
N HIS A 49 -13.21 -1.16 4.21
CA HIS A 49 -12.22 -1.46 3.17
C HIS A 49 -11.93 -2.95 3.05
N ASP A 50 -11.97 -3.48 1.84
CA ASP A 50 -11.64 -4.88 1.53
C ASP A 50 -10.12 -5.16 1.59
N PHE A 51 -9.30 -4.12 1.52
CA PHE A 51 -7.85 -4.23 1.64
C PHE A 51 -7.20 -2.95 2.18
N SER A 52 -6.03 -3.10 2.78
CA SER A 52 -5.14 -1.99 3.13
C SER A 52 -4.06 -1.75 2.09
N VAL A 53 -3.51 -0.53 2.09
CA VAL A 53 -2.31 -0.13 1.37
C VAL A 53 -1.27 0.35 2.37
N SER A 54 -0.03 -0.15 2.26
CA SER A 54 1.08 0.22 3.13
C SER A 54 2.37 0.43 2.34
N ILE A 55 3.35 1.13 2.94
CA ILE A 55 4.71 1.15 2.40
C ILE A 55 5.32 -0.24 2.50
N THR A 56 5.98 -0.70 1.44
CA THR A 56 6.62 -2.00 1.42
C THR A 56 7.79 -2.04 2.40
N ARG A 57 7.76 -3.04 3.28
CA ARG A 57 8.88 -3.37 4.15
C ARG A 57 9.93 -4.19 3.42
N THR A 58 11.19 -3.89 3.67
CA THR A 58 12.33 -4.72 3.26
C THR A 58 12.31 -6.04 4.03
N SER A 59 13.08 -7.03 3.56
CA SER A 59 13.22 -8.30 4.30
C SER A 59 13.79 -8.09 5.70
N GLN A 60 14.73 -7.16 5.87
CA GLN A 60 15.34 -6.85 7.16
C GLN A 60 14.34 -6.21 8.12
N GLU A 61 13.56 -5.22 7.67
CA GLU A 61 12.54 -4.58 8.52
C GLU A 61 11.46 -5.56 8.99
N LYS A 62 11.13 -6.57 8.17
CA LYS A 62 10.24 -7.65 8.58
C LYS A 62 10.86 -8.51 9.68
N GLN A 63 12.16 -8.82 9.59
CA GLN A 63 12.90 -9.57 10.60
C GLN A 63 13.05 -8.77 11.90
N ASP A 64 13.30 -7.47 11.80
CA ASP A 64 13.48 -6.55 12.92
C ASP A 64 12.16 -6.17 13.60
N GLY A 65 11.02 -6.63 13.07
CA GLY A 65 9.70 -6.33 13.64
C GLY A 65 9.26 -4.88 13.47
N ILE A 66 9.78 -4.17 12.47
CA ILE A 66 9.40 -2.77 12.21
C ILE A 66 7.89 -2.70 11.89
N PRO A 67 7.15 -1.77 12.53
CA PRO A 67 5.73 -1.58 12.29
C PRO A 67 5.39 -1.32 10.82
N ILE A 68 4.18 -1.69 10.42
CA ILE A 68 3.67 -1.42 9.08
C ILE A 68 3.23 0.05 9.01
N THR A 69 3.75 0.79 8.03
CA THR A 69 3.27 2.13 7.70
C THR A 69 2.07 2.03 6.76
N TYR A 70 0.87 2.03 7.31
CA TYR A 70 -0.37 2.11 6.54
C TYR A 70 -0.57 3.50 5.97
N ILE A 71 -0.96 3.58 4.70
CA ILE A 71 -1.13 4.85 3.98
C ILE A 71 -2.47 4.94 3.25
N GLY A 72 -3.34 3.95 3.40
CA GLY A 72 -4.61 3.92 2.70
C GLY A 72 -5.27 2.55 2.68
N GLY A 73 -6.30 2.45 1.85
CA GLY A 73 -7.12 1.26 1.72
C GLY A 73 -8.05 1.37 0.51
N GLY A 74 -8.84 0.35 0.28
CA GLY A 74 -9.74 0.34 -0.85
C GLY A 74 -10.78 -0.76 -0.83
N LEU A 75 -11.61 -0.74 -1.88
CA LEU A 75 -12.73 -1.63 -2.12
C LEU A 75 -12.51 -2.42 -3.41
N ILE A 76 -12.86 -3.70 -3.38
CA ILE A 76 -13.02 -4.57 -4.52
C ILE A 76 -14.41 -4.30 -5.10
N ILE A 77 -14.46 -3.87 -6.36
CA ILE A 77 -15.71 -3.54 -7.05
C ILE A 77 -16.11 -4.68 -7.98
N GLY A 78 -17.30 -5.22 -7.74
CA GLY A 78 -17.95 -6.21 -8.60
C GLY A 78 -17.55 -7.64 -8.27
N TYR A 79 -18.51 -8.37 -7.71
CA TYR A 79 -18.58 -9.83 -7.76
C TYR A 79 -19.47 -10.25 -8.92
#